data_AF-A0A1L3GGU5-F1
#
_entry.id   AF-A0A1L3GGU5-F1
#
_cell.length_a   1.000
_cell.length_b   1.000
_cell.length_c   1.000
_cell.angle_alpha   90.00
_cell.angle_beta   90.00
_cell.angle_gamma   90.00
#
_symmetry.space_group_name_H-M   'P 1'
#
loop_
_entity.id
_entity.type
_entity.pdbx_description
1 polymer ?
#
loop_
_entity_poly.entity_id
_entity_poly.type
_entity_poly.pdbx_seq_one_letter_code
_entity_poly.pdbx_strand_id
1 'polypeptide(L)'
;MNKLILLLLAAGLGYAAYTNPDINDHREAISGQWPEQAFYTDEQQEERFGDLDYTNFIVGSATKDTVKMTMVSYGFLGRVTVVDEEWQTRPVHD
;
A
#
# COMPACT_ATOMS: atom_id res chain seq x y z
N MET A 1 -28.12 -27.40 -3.30
CA MET A 1 -26.82 -27.80 -3.89
C MET A 1 -26.39 -26.88 -5.03
N ASN A 2 -27.14 -26.77 -6.14
CA ASN A 2 -26.73 -25.91 -7.28
C ASN A 2 -26.47 -24.44 -6.90
N LYS A 3 -27.28 -23.85 -6.00
CA LYS A 3 -27.07 -22.46 -5.54
C LYS A 3 -25.76 -22.27 -4.76
N LEU A 4 -25.33 -23.28 -3.99
CA LEU A 4 -24.08 -23.26 -3.23
C LEU A 4 -22.86 -23.41 -4.15
N ILE A 5 -22.97 -24.28 -5.16
CA ILE A 5 -21.93 -24.47 -6.19
C ILE A 5 -21.74 -23.17 -6.98
N LEU A 6 -22.84 -22.52 -7.38
CA LEU A 6 -22.79 -21.22 -8.06
C LEU A 6 -22.16 -20.14 -7.18
N LEU A 7 -22.45 -20.12 -5.88
CA LEU A 7 -21.88 -19.15 -4.94
C LEU A 7 -20.38 -19.35 -4.74
N LEU A 8 -19.92 -20.61 -4.66
CA LEU A 8 -18.51 -20.95 -4.58
C LEU A 8 -17.75 -20.59 -5.87
N LEU A 9 -18.36 -20.81 -7.03
CA LEU A 9 -17.80 -20.38 -8.32
C LEU A 9 -17.71 -18.86 -8.41
N ALA A 10 -18.75 -18.13 -7.99
CA ALA A 10 -18.74 -16.67 -7.97
C ALA A 10 -17.65 -16.12 -7.02
N ALA A 11 -17.51 -16.72 -5.83
CA ALA A 11 -16.46 -16.34 -4.88
C ALA A 11 -15.05 -16.65 -5.42
N GLY A 12 -14.86 -17.82 -6.06
CA GLY A 12 -13.60 -18.21 -6.67
C GLY A 12 -13.20 -17.31 -7.83
N LEU A 13 -14.15 -16.93 -8.69
CA LEU A 13 -13.93 -15.97 -9.78
C LEU A 13 -13.63 -14.57 -9.26
N GLY A 14 -14.37 -14.13 -8.23
CA GLY A 14 -14.11 -12.84 -7.57
C GLY A 14 -12.71 -12.78 -6.95
N TYR A 15 -12.26 -13.88 -6.32
CA TYR A 15 -10.91 -13.99 -5.77
C TYR A 15 -9.83 -14.11 -6.85
N ALA A 16 -10.07 -14.84 -7.94
CA ALA A 16 -9.11 -14.97 -9.04
C ALA A 16 -8.92 -13.66 -9.82
N ALA A 17 -9.96 -12.82 -9.89
CA ALA A 17 -9.89 -11.48 -10.46
C ALA A 17 -9.34 -10.43 -9.46
N TYR A 18 -9.19 -10.80 -8.19
CA TYR A 18 -8.69 -9.91 -7.16
C TYR A 18 -7.16 -9.94 -7.11
N THR A 19 -6.56 -8.78 -7.27
CA THR A 19 -5.14 -8.55 -7.03
C THR A 19 -4.98 -7.61 -5.85
N ASN A 20 -4.16 -8.00 -4.87
CA ASN A 20 -3.77 -7.09 -3.80
C ASN A 20 -3.04 -5.89 -4.40
N PRO A 21 -3.24 -4.67 -3.84
CA PRO A 21 -2.45 -3.52 -4.24
C PRO A 21 -0.95 -3.80 -4.15
N ASP A 22 -0.20 -3.47 -5.18
CA ASP A 22 1.23 -3.66 -5.23
C ASP A 22 1.99 -2.48 -4.61
N ILE A 23 3.33 -2.57 -4.55
CA ILE A 23 4.15 -1.51 -3.97
C ILE A 23 3.99 -0.16 -4.70
N ASN A 24 3.70 -0.16 -6.00
CA ASN A 24 3.49 1.08 -6.76
C ASN A 24 2.17 1.73 -6.38
N ASP A 25 1.09 0.94 -6.22
CA ASP A 25 -0.19 1.43 -5.72
C ASP A 25 -0.02 2.09 -4.34
N HIS A 26 0.82 1.50 -3.48
CA HIS A 26 1.16 2.06 -2.19
C HIS A 26 1.96 3.36 -2.30
N ARG A 27 2.99 3.40 -3.16
CA ARG A 27 3.80 4.60 -3.42
C ARG A 27 2.95 5.76 -3.95
N GLU A 28 2.03 5.49 -4.87
CA GLU A 28 1.09 6.47 -5.43
C GLU A 28 0.14 7.01 -4.37
N ALA A 29 -0.44 6.14 -3.54
CA ALA A 29 -1.33 6.58 -2.45
C ALA A 29 -0.61 7.44 -1.41
N ILE A 30 0.64 7.10 -1.10
CA ILE A 30 1.48 7.86 -0.17
C ILE A 30 1.86 9.22 -0.77
N SER A 31 2.35 9.26 -2.01
CA SER A 31 2.74 10.51 -2.66
C SER A 31 1.56 11.44 -2.94
N GLY A 32 0.37 10.89 -3.21
CA GLY A 32 -0.86 11.66 -3.37
C GLY A 32 -1.33 12.40 -2.12
N GLN A 33 -0.76 12.09 -0.95
CA GLN A 33 -1.06 12.78 0.31
C GLN A 33 0.03 13.78 0.72
N TRP A 34 1.15 13.86 -0.02
CA TRP A 34 2.22 14.79 0.33
C TRP A 34 1.71 16.24 0.37
N PRO A 35 2.21 17.05 1.32
CA PRO A 35 1.85 18.46 1.38
C PRO A 35 2.17 19.13 0.03
N GLU A 36 1.29 19.99 -0.49
CA GLU A 36 1.48 20.69 -1.78
C GLU A 36 2.82 21.47 -1.87
N GLN A 37 3.46 21.75 -0.74
CA GLN A 37 4.73 22.46 -0.63
C GLN A 37 5.95 21.52 -0.51
N ALA A 38 5.73 20.22 -0.39
CA ALA A 38 6.78 19.21 -0.26
C ALA A 38 7.27 18.82 -1.66
N PHE A 39 8.20 19.60 -2.20
CA PHE A 39 8.92 19.25 -3.42
C PHE A 39 10.09 18.33 -3.07
N TYR A 40 9.88 17.03 -3.21
CA TYR A 40 10.96 16.04 -3.19
C TYR A 40 11.49 15.83 -4.61
N THR A 41 12.81 15.86 -4.78
CA THR A 41 13.44 15.40 -6.03
C THR A 41 13.17 13.91 -6.23
N ASP A 42 13.25 13.41 -7.46
CA ASP A 42 13.06 11.97 -7.74
C ASP A 42 14.01 11.09 -6.89
N GLU A 43 15.23 11.56 -6.66
CA GLU A 43 16.22 10.90 -5.80
C GLU A 43 15.76 10.84 -4.34
N GLN A 44 15.26 11.94 -3.79
CA GLN A 44 14.71 11.98 -2.43
C GLN A 44 13.45 11.11 -2.28
N GLN A 45 12.62 11.02 -3.32
CA GLN A 45 11.44 10.16 -3.29
C GLN A 45 11.84 8.68 -3.26
N GLU A 46 12.78 8.28 -4.11
CA GLU A 46 13.23 6.87 -4.15
C GLU A 46 13.95 6.49 -2.85
N GLU A 47 14.76 7.40 -2.29
CA GLU A 47 15.39 7.19 -0.98
C GLU A 47 14.34 6.97 0.12
N ARG A 48 13.31 7.82 0.19
CA ARG A 48 12.23 7.67 1.16
C ARG A 48 11.43 6.39 0.98
N PHE A 49 11.15 6.00 -0.27
CA PHE A 49 10.48 4.72 -0.53
C PHE A 49 11.39 3.52 -0.27
N GLY A 50 12.71 3.71 -0.22
CA GLY A 50 13.68 2.73 0.26
C GLY A 50 13.52 2.37 1.74
N ASP A 51 12.96 3.28 2.55
CA ASP A 51 12.64 3.04 3.96
C ASP A 51 11.33 2.26 4.17
N LEU A 52 10.67 1.79 3.11
CA LEU A 52 9.43 1.03 3.21
C LEU A 52 9.66 -0.46 2.93
N ASP A 53 9.35 -1.29 3.93
CA ASP A 53 9.17 -2.73 3.75
C ASP A 53 7.76 -3.01 3.21
N TYR A 54 7.68 -3.57 2.01
CA TYR A 54 6.42 -4.07 1.46
C TYR A 54 6.16 -5.52 1.89
N THR A 55 4.92 -5.82 2.28
CA THR A 55 4.47 -7.18 2.55
C THR A 55 3.13 -7.42 1.86
N ASN A 56 3.06 -8.50 1.08
CA ASN A 56 1.83 -9.00 0.49
C ASN A 56 1.39 -10.25 1.25
N PHE A 57 0.13 -10.28 1.71
CA PHE A 57 -0.50 -11.40 2.39
C PHE A 57 -1.77 -11.81 1.65
N ILE A 58 -2.23 -13.05 1.82
CA ILE A 58 -3.29 -13.68 0.99
C ILE A 58 -4.46 -12.76 0.62
N VAL A 59 -4.93 -11.94 1.56
CA VAL A 59 -6.10 -11.07 1.36
C VAL A 59 -5.78 -9.58 1.27
N GLY A 60 -4.53 -9.15 1.40
CA GLY A 60 -4.17 -7.74 1.36
C GLY A 60 -2.67 -7.47 1.29
N SER A 61 -2.29 -6.21 1.41
CA SER A 61 -0.89 -5.78 1.40
C SER A 61 -0.66 -4.66 2.41
N ALA A 62 0.59 -4.41 2.76
CA ALA A 62 0.96 -3.30 3.63
C ALA A 62 2.38 -2.82 3.35
N THR A 63 2.63 -1.55 3.67
CA THR A 63 3.98 -1.00 3.80
C THR A 63 4.25 -0.63 5.25
N LYS A 64 5.48 -0.85 5.69
CA LYS A 64 5.95 -0.55 7.05
C LYS A 64 7.26 0.23 6.96
N ASP A 65 7.38 1.29 7.75
CA ASP A 65 8.62 2.03 7.93
C ASP A 65 9.68 1.12 8.56
N THR A 66 10.85 0.99 7.94
CA THR A 66 11.97 0.20 8.46
C THR A 66 12.61 0.84 9.69
N VAL A 67 12.48 2.16 9.86
CA VAL A 67 13.12 2.91 10.94
C VAL A 67 12.23 2.96 12.18
N LYS A 68 10.99 3.42 12.04
CA LYS A 68 10.03 3.48 13.16
C LYS A 68 9.34 2.15 13.44
N MET A 69 9.42 1.19 12.52
CA MET A 69 8.70 -0.09 12.58
C MET A 69 7.17 0.09 12.68
N THR A 70 6.66 1.22 12.20
CA THR A 70 5.23 1.55 12.12
C THR A 70 4.68 1.20 10.75
N MET A 71 3.40 0.82 10.70
CA MET A 71 2.70 0.62 9.43
C MET A 71 2.44 1.98 8.80
N VAL A 72 2.81 2.15 7.53
CA VAL A 72 2.60 3.41 6.79
C VAL A 72 1.33 3.35 5.96
N SER A 73 1.05 2.21 5.34
CA SER A 73 -0.18 2.02 4.57
C SER A 73 -0.59 0.55 4.51
N TYR A 74 -1.86 0.29 4.23
CA TYR A 74 -2.40 -1.03 3.96
C TYR A 74 -3.29 -1.04 2.73
N GLY A 75 -3.33 -2.18 2.03
CA GLY A 75 -4.05 -2.42 0.80
C GLY A 75 -5.05 -3.56 0.96
N PHE A 76 -6.31 -3.32 0.59
CA PHE A 76 -7.37 -4.34 0.61
C PHE A 76 -8.43 -4.02 -0.44
N LEU A 77 -8.92 -5.04 -1.16
CA LEU A 77 -9.96 -4.90 -2.21
C LEU A 77 -9.60 -3.85 -3.28
N GLY A 78 -8.32 -3.79 -3.68
CA GLY A 78 -7.84 -2.87 -4.73
C GLY A 78 -7.79 -1.41 -4.26
N ARG A 79 -7.81 -1.17 -2.95
CA ARG A 79 -7.73 0.17 -2.37
C ARG A 79 -6.56 0.22 -1.39
N VAL A 80 -5.83 1.32 -1.42
CA VAL A 80 -4.78 1.63 -0.44
C VAL A 80 -5.27 2.71 0.51
N THR A 81 -4.97 2.53 1.80
CA THR A 81 -5.17 3.54 2.84
C THR A 81 -3.83 3.82 3.50
N VAL A 82 -3.43 5.09 3.52
CA VAL A 82 -2.28 5.58 4.29
C VAL A 82 -2.75 5.82 5.73
N VAL A 83 -1.99 5.33 6.70
CA VAL A 83 -2.34 5.37 8.13
C VAL A 83 -1.32 6.13 8.98
N ASP A 84 -0.08 6.31 8.48
CA ASP A 84 0.96 7.08 9.17
C ASP A 84 1.11 8.45 8.50
N GLU A 85 0.30 9.41 8.95
CA GLU A 85 0.35 10.79 8.47
C GLU A 85 1.69 11.47 8.82
N GLU A 86 2.30 11.09 9.95
CA GLU A 86 3.57 11.67 10.39
C GLU A 86 4.74 11.25 9.51
N TRP A 87 4.71 10.02 8.99
CA TRP A 87 5.73 9.49 8.08
C TRP A 87 5.95 10.43 6.89
N GLN A 88 4.90 11.12 6.43
CA GLN A 88 4.97 12.03 5.28
C GLN A 88 5.80 13.29 5.55
N THR A 89 5.81 13.75 6.80
CA THR A 89 6.52 14.96 7.24
C THR A 89 7.93 14.70 7.74
N ARG A 90 8.35 13.43 7.76
CA ARG A 90 9.68 13.03 8.19
C ARG A 90 10.74 13.63 7.24
N PRO A 91 11.82 14.23 7.79
CA PRO A 91 12.95 14.67 6.96
C PRO A 91 13.63 13.47 6.31
N VAL A 92 14.09 13.65 5.07
CA VAL A 92 15.03 12.71 4.42
C VAL A 92 16.29 12.66 5.29
N HIS A 93 16.86 11.48 5.48
CA HIS A 93 18.09 11.36 6.26
C HIS A 93 19.23 12.12 5.54
N ASP A 94 20.01 12.90 6.30
CA ASP A 94 21.23 13.56 5.80
C ASP A 94 22.37 12.55 5.55
#